data_AF-A0A915KXJ7-F1
#
_entry.id   AF-A0A915KXJ7-F1
#
_cell.length_a   1.000
_cell.length_b   1.000
_cell.length_c   1.000
_cell.angle_alpha   90.00
_cell.angle_beta   90.00
_cell.angle_gamma   90.00
#
_symmetry.space_group_name_H-M   'P 1'
#
loop_
_entity.id
_entity.type
_entity.pdbx_description
1 polymer ?
#
loop_
_entity_poly.entity_id
_entity_poly.type
_entity_poly.pdbx_seq_one_letter_code
_entity_poly.pdbx_strand_id
1 'polypeptide(L)'
;MNRKTRKMSERRMARYGFNINPQFIDYYALDYVLKRNYTTNQEAVIDAIKYLYTFWPDKWSNQKVREQFVKMATDAYYLAPVSLSARLHSESGSMVFMYVNAYNFSTGALNPDENFLPSWMSVCHDCELYLLFGFPWMPKRFLPFHLRNVSWTDSDKSASKIFMSMIKKFAETKNPNLQHESTWVNYGPRDHYYLLFNGTYRTMGKSYEWERVAFWNYYIDQLASYMTTTFSPTVIAIRRELVYYRASLGIFSILSALLIVVAGTLAYFLFERGKRRRLLAAASVATDSLQSAFSFDSRTNFLPLVNYPSSTACGKK
;
A
#
# COMPACT_ATOMS: atom_id res chain seq x y z
N MET A 1 -9.34 -9.71 10.09
CA MET A 1 -7.89 -9.62 10.39
C MET A 1 -7.73 -8.95 11.75
N ASN A 2 -7.19 -9.66 12.74
CA ASN A 2 -7.46 -9.44 14.17
C ASN A 2 -6.54 -8.35 14.78
N ARG A 3 -7.10 -7.39 15.55
CA ARG A 3 -6.43 -6.23 16.20
C ARG A 3 -5.25 -6.57 17.13
N LYS A 4 -4.97 -7.85 17.38
CA LYS A 4 -3.93 -8.33 18.32
C LYS A 4 -2.52 -8.45 17.74
N THR A 5 -2.31 -8.29 16.43
CA THR A 5 -0.95 -8.34 15.84
C THR A 5 -0.12 -7.07 16.06
N ARG A 6 -0.74 -5.95 16.47
CA ARG A 6 -0.09 -4.63 16.49
C ARG A 6 0.82 -4.34 17.69
N LYS A 7 0.92 -5.23 18.68
CA LYS A 7 1.79 -5.09 19.88
C LYS A 7 2.84 -6.21 20.00
N MET A 8 3.09 -6.95 18.92
CA MET A 8 3.80 -8.23 18.97
C MET A 8 5.33 -8.14 18.83
N SER A 9 5.91 -6.99 18.43
CA SER A 9 7.37 -6.88 18.21
C SER A 9 8.17 -6.54 19.47
N GLU A 10 7.88 -5.41 20.14
CA GLU A 10 8.73 -4.89 21.23
C GLU A 10 8.77 -5.80 22.47
N ARG A 11 7.61 -6.27 22.95
CA ARG A 11 7.52 -7.19 24.09
C ARG A 11 8.05 -8.60 23.81
N ARG A 12 8.27 -8.95 22.54
CA ARG A 12 8.97 -10.19 22.16
C ARG A 12 10.48 -9.94 22.02
N MET A 13 10.92 -8.79 21.52
CA MET A 13 12.35 -8.42 21.45
C MET A 13 13.02 -8.42 22.84
N ALA A 14 12.33 -7.89 23.86
CA ALA A 14 12.79 -7.95 25.25
C ALA A 14 12.88 -9.39 25.81
N ARG A 15 12.08 -10.33 25.28
CA ARG A 15 12.11 -11.76 25.68
C ARG A 15 13.22 -12.56 25.01
N TYR A 16 13.75 -12.10 23.88
CA TYR A 16 14.86 -12.76 23.15
C TYR A 16 16.20 -12.04 23.34
N GLY A 17 16.33 -11.19 24.37
CA GLY A 17 17.56 -10.46 24.64
C GLY A 17 18.01 -9.54 23.50
N PHE A 18 17.07 -9.07 22.66
CA PHE A 18 17.36 -8.24 21.48
C PHE A 18 18.34 -8.88 20.48
N ASN A 19 18.36 -10.22 20.38
CA ASN A 19 19.11 -10.90 19.33
C ASN A 19 18.37 -10.70 17.98
N ILE A 20 18.83 -9.74 17.18
CA ILE A 20 18.26 -9.38 15.88
C ILE A 20 19.03 -10.07 14.77
N ASN A 21 18.34 -10.90 13.99
CA ASN A 21 18.89 -11.53 12.79
C ASN A 21 18.55 -10.69 11.55
N PRO A 22 19.29 -10.83 10.43
CA PRO A 22 19.00 -10.09 9.20
C PRO A 22 17.56 -10.30 8.69
N GLN A 23 17.00 -11.49 8.89
CA GLN A 23 15.63 -11.81 8.53
C GLN A 23 14.60 -10.92 9.25
N PHE A 24 14.94 -10.40 10.43
CA PHE A 24 14.07 -9.48 11.16
C PHE A 24 13.91 -8.14 10.43
N ILE A 25 14.98 -7.63 9.82
CA ILE A 25 14.94 -6.41 9.01
C ILE A 25 14.03 -6.64 7.80
N ASP A 26 14.16 -7.78 7.12
CA ASP A 26 13.31 -8.15 5.99
C ASP A 26 11.82 -8.20 6.37
N TYR A 27 11.49 -8.86 7.48
CA TYR A 27 10.12 -8.91 7.99
C TYR A 27 9.55 -7.53 8.32
N TYR A 28 10.38 -6.66 8.89
CA TYR A 28 9.96 -5.33 9.30
C TYR A 28 9.81 -4.38 8.11
N ALA A 29 10.67 -4.49 7.09
CA ALA A 29 10.53 -3.77 5.83
C ALA A 29 9.22 -4.16 5.12
N LEU A 30 8.91 -5.47 5.06
CA LEU A 30 7.63 -5.95 4.54
C LEU A 30 6.44 -5.40 5.33
N ASP A 31 6.47 -5.46 6.66
CA ASP A 31 5.41 -4.92 7.52
C ASP A 31 5.22 -3.41 7.33
N TYR A 32 6.31 -2.65 7.15
CA TYR A 32 6.25 -1.22 6.85
C TYR A 32 5.53 -0.96 5.51
N VAL A 33 5.93 -1.66 4.45
CA VAL A 33 5.32 -1.53 3.10
C VAL A 33 3.84 -1.88 3.12
N LEU A 34 3.46 -2.96 3.81
CA LEU A 34 2.07 -3.36 3.97
C LEU A 34 1.25 -2.33 4.75
N LYS A 35 1.80 -1.73 5.80
CA LYS A 35 1.13 -0.68 6.58
C LYS A 35 0.94 0.61 5.79
N ARG A 36 1.89 0.96 4.92
CA ARG A 36 1.79 2.13 4.04
C ARG A 36 0.88 1.93 2.83
N ASN A 37 0.43 0.69 2.58
CA ASN A 37 -0.44 0.34 1.47
C ASN A 37 0.17 0.72 0.11
N TYR A 38 1.48 0.53 -0.06
CA TYR A 38 2.10 0.67 -1.37
C TYR A 38 1.56 -0.42 -2.28
N THR A 39 0.80 -0.07 -3.32
CA THR A 39 0.15 -1.06 -4.20
C THR A 39 1.05 -1.49 -5.36
N THR A 40 1.94 -0.61 -5.78
CA THR A 40 2.81 -0.80 -6.95
C THR A 40 4.25 -0.99 -6.49
N ASN A 41 4.98 -1.90 -7.14
CA ASN A 41 6.42 -2.14 -6.94
C ASN A 41 6.86 -2.38 -5.48
N GLN A 42 6.07 -3.12 -4.71
CA GLN A 42 6.36 -3.43 -3.30
C GLN A 42 7.73 -4.08 -3.10
N GLU A 43 8.10 -5.01 -3.98
CA GLU A 43 9.37 -5.76 -3.89
C GLU A 43 10.58 -4.83 -3.98
N ALA A 44 10.58 -3.87 -4.92
CA ALA A 44 11.70 -2.93 -5.04
C ALA A 44 11.81 -2.01 -3.82
N VAL A 45 10.68 -1.60 -3.22
CA VAL A 45 10.68 -0.81 -1.99
C VAL A 45 11.30 -1.59 -0.83
N ILE A 46 10.92 -2.87 -0.68
CA ILE A 46 11.50 -3.75 0.33
C ILE A 46 13.01 -3.89 0.10
N ASP A 47 13.44 -4.16 -1.13
CA ASP A 47 14.85 -4.33 -1.47
C ASP A 47 15.66 -3.04 -1.26
N ALA A 48 15.07 -1.87 -1.55
CA ALA A 48 15.69 -0.58 -1.28
C ALA A 48 15.90 -0.34 0.23
N ILE A 49 14.90 -0.65 1.06
CA ILE A 49 15.00 -0.53 2.53
C ILE A 49 16.09 -1.49 3.04
N LYS A 50 16.07 -2.74 2.58
CA LYS A 50 17.08 -3.74 2.93
C LYS A 50 18.47 -3.27 2.51
N TYR A 51 18.61 -2.69 1.32
CA TYR A 51 19.88 -2.22 0.81
C TYR A 51 20.49 -1.14 1.70
N LEU A 52 19.69 -0.15 2.11
CA LEU A 52 20.16 0.97 2.92
C LEU A 52 20.52 0.55 4.36
N TYR A 53 19.76 -0.38 4.96
CA TYR A 53 19.92 -0.79 6.35
C TYR A 53 20.61 -2.15 6.53
N THR A 54 21.26 -2.67 5.48
CA THR A 54 22.15 -3.82 5.62
C THR A 54 23.57 -3.33 5.87
N PHE A 55 24.20 -3.80 6.95
CA PHE A 55 25.63 -3.62 7.13
C PHE A 55 26.39 -4.61 6.23
N TRP A 56 26.70 -4.17 5.01
CA TRP A 56 27.32 -5.01 3.98
C TRP A 56 28.65 -5.67 4.36
N PRO A 57 29.56 -5.03 5.14
CA PRO A 57 30.83 -5.65 5.51
C PRO A 57 30.67 -6.91 6.39
N ASP A 58 29.66 -6.95 7.26
CA ASP A 58 29.36 -8.12 8.09
C ASP A 58 27.86 -8.24 8.35
N LYS A 59 27.21 -9.07 7.54
CA LYS A 59 25.76 -9.29 7.59
C LYS A 59 25.33 -10.15 8.78
N TRP A 60 26.25 -10.86 9.43
CA TRP A 60 25.92 -11.85 10.47
C TRP A 60 26.25 -11.35 11.87
N SER A 61 26.98 -10.23 12.00
CA SER A 61 27.18 -9.57 13.29
C SER A 61 25.87 -9.08 13.87
N ASN A 62 25.46 -9.73 14.97
CA ASN A 62 24.25 -9.37 15.69
C ASN A 62 24.24 -7.91 16.17
N GLN A 63 25.38 -7.40 16.64
CA GLN A 63 25.51 -6.03 17.08
C GLN A 63 25.23 -5.06 15.93
N LYS A 64 25.86 -5.28 14.77
CA LYS A 64 25.71 -4.39 13.61
C LYS A 64 24.32 -4.46 13.01
N VAL A 65 23.74 -5.66 12.93
CA VAL A 65 22.34 -5.84 12.50
C VAL A 65 21.39 -5.11 13.44
N ARG A 66 21.61 -5.20 14.75
CA ARG A 66 20.79 -4.47 15.74
C ARG A 66 20.91 -2.96 15.60
N GLU A 67 22.13 -2.44 15.45
CA GLU A 67 22.38 -1.01 15.22
C GLU A 67 21.63 -0.51 13.97
N GLN A 68 21.70 -1.25 12.86
CA GLN A 68 20.99 -0.90 11.63
C GLN A 68 19.47 -1.00 11.76
N PHE A 69 18.95 -2.00 12.47
CA PHE A 69 17.52 -2.11 12.72
C PHE A 69 17.01 -0.91 13.53
N VAL A 70 17.70 -0.55 14.62
CA VAL A 70 17.34 0.63 15.42
C VAL A 70 17.37 1.88 14.54
N LYS A 71 18.41 2.04 13.72
CA LYS A 71 18.54 3.15 12.78
C LYS A 71 17.37 3.21 11.79
N MET A 72 17.00 2.09 11.18
CA MET A 72 15.84 1.99 10.28
C MET A 72 14.54 2.42 10.95
N ALA A 73 14.26 1.92 12.15
CA ALA A 73 13.05 2.26 12.89
C ALA A 73 13.04 3.74 13.31
N THR A 74 14.17 4.26 13.79
CA THR A 74 14.33 5.68 14.12
C THR A 74 14.11 6.57 12.90
N ASP A 75 14.72 6.19 11.77
CA ASP A 75 14.66 6.98 10.55
C ASP A 75 13.23 7.04 9.98
N ALA A 76 12.56 5.89 9.88
CA ALA A 76 11.24 5.75 9.27
C ALA A 76 10.11 6.40 10.10
N TYR A 77 10.15 6.24 11.43
CA TYR A 77 9.03 6.66 12.29
C TYR A 77 9.24 8.01 12.98
N TYR A 78 10.49 8.46 13.15
CA TYR A 78 10.78 9.69 13.88
C TYR A 78 11.51 10.70 13.02
N LEU A 79 12.71 10.39 12.54
CA LEU A 79 13.57 11.37 11.88
C LEU A 79 12.96 11.93 10.59
N ALA A 80 12.56 11.07 9.66
CA ALA A 80 12.00 11.47 8.37
C ALA A 80 10.73 12.33 8.52
N PRO A 81 9.70 11.90 9.29
CA PRO A 81 8.50 12.71 9.48
C PRO A 81 8.75 14.00 10.28
N VAL A 82 9.61 13.99 11.30
CA VAL A 82 9.96 15.21 12.06
C VAL A 82 10.67 16.22 11.16
N SER A 83 11.61 15.76 10.33
CA SER A 83 12.33 16.63 9.38
C SER A 83 11.39 17.21 8.33
N LEU A 84 10.44 16.41 7.80
CA LEU A 84 9.43 16.90 6.88
C LEU A 84 8.51 17.93 7.54
N SER A 85 8.07 17.68 8.76
CA SER A 85 7.25 18.62 9.54
C SER A 85 7.98 19.95 9.78
N ALA A 86 9.24 19.89 10.22
CA ALA A 86 10.07 21.07 10.43
C ALA A 86 10.23 21.90 9.15
N ARG A 87 10.47 21.24 8.02
CA ARG A 87 10.55 21.87 6.70
C ARG A 87 9.24 22.57 6.33
N LEU A 88 8.11 21.86 6.39
CA LEU A 88 6.80 22.40 6.01
C LEU A 88 6.40 23.60 6.89
N HIS A 89 6.66 23.53 8.20
CA HIS A 89 6.42 24.66 9.11
C HIS A 89 7.33 25.85 8.80
N SER A 90 8.59 25.62 8.45
CA SER A 90 9.54 26.68 8.08
C SER A 90 9.16 27.34 6.75
N GLU A 91 8.78 26.54 5.75
CA GLU A 91 8.29 27.01 4.45
C GLU A 91 6.98 27.81 4.57
N SER A 92 6.14 27.50 5.56
CA SER A 92 4.94 28.28 5.86
C SER A 92 5.23 29.63 6.55
N GLY A 93 6.49 29.96 6.81
CA GLY A 93 6.92 31.18 7.49
C GLY A 93 6.99 31.09 9.02
N SER A 94 6.82 29.90 9.61
CA SER A 94 6.94 29.73 11.07
C SER A 94 8.40 29.70 11.50
N MET A 95 8.71 30.28 12.66
CA MET A 95 10.02 30.08 13.30
C MET A 95 10.10 28.69 13.91
N VAL A 96 10.94 27.83 13.34
CA VAL A 96 11.13 26.45 13.79
C VAL A 96 12.48 26.32 14.47
N PHE A 97 12.55 25.57 15.58
CA PHE A 97 13.80 25.26 16.27
C PHE A 97 13.94 23.74 16.36
N MET A 98 14.85 23.18 15.56
CA MET A 98 15.10 21.74 15.53
C MET A 98 16.29 21.40 16.44
N TYR A 99 16.23 20.26 17.12
CA TYR A 99 17.35 19.72 17.87
C TYR A 99 17.48 18.21 17.64
N VAL A 100 18.67 17.69 17.91
CA VAL A 100 19.00 16.27 17.97
C VAL A 100 19.58 16.01 19.35
N ASN A 101 18.90 15.18 20.14
CA ASN A 101 19.42 14.75 21.43
C ASN A 101 20.49 13.67 21.20
N ALA A 102 21.72 13.96 21.63
CA ALA A 102 22.85 13.04 21.63
C ALA A 102 23.30 12.70 23.07
N TYR A 103 22.58 13.17 24.09
CA TYR A 103 22.92 12.92 25.48
C TYR A 103 22.58 11.48 25.87
N ASN A 104 23.60 10.74 26.31
CA ASN A 104 23.48 9.34 26.70
C ASN A 104 23.52 9.18 28.22
N PHE A 105 22.42 8.68 28.80
CA PHE A 105 22.34 8.38 30.23
C PHE A 105 23.10 7.11 30.64
N SER A 106 23.44 6.24 29.67
CA SER A 106 24.05 4.93 29.90
C SER A 106 25.56 4.99 30.15
N THR A 107 26.19 6.17 30.03
CA THR A 107 27.65 6.36 30.13
C THR A 107 28.10 6.95 31.47
N GLY A 108 27.18 7.20 32.40
CA GLY A 108 27.45 7.92 33.66
C GLY A 108 27.59 7.07 34.92
N ALA A 109 27.13 5.82 34.92
CA ALA A 109 27.22 4.98 36.12
C ALA A 109 28.65 4.47 36.34
N LEU A 110 29.07 4.48 37.61
CA LEU A 110 30.37 3.93 38.04
C LEU A 110 30.42 2.40 37.87
N ASN A 111 29.27 1.74 37.98
CA ASN A 111 29.10 0.31 37.73
C ASN A 111 28.15 0.06 36.55
N PRO A 112 28.48 -0.83 35.60
CA PRO A 112 27.61 -1.17 34.48
C PRO A 112 26.21 -1.67 34.89
N ASP A 113 26.13 -2.34 36.04
CA ASP A 113 24.89 -2.89 36.61
C ASP A 113 23.98 -1.82 37.25
N GLU A 114 24.49 -0.61 37.47
CA GLU A 114 23.74 0.54 37.99
C GLU A 114 23.13 1.40 36.86
N ASN A 115 23.50 1.13 35.61
CA ASN A 115 22.86 1.76 34.47
C ASN A 115 21.42 1.25 34.35
N PHE A 116 20.46 2.15 34.51
CA PHE A 116 19.05 1.83 34.30
C PHE A 116 18.69 1.61 32.82
N LEU A 117 19.62 1.96 31.91
CA LEU A 117 19.50 1.75 30.48
C LEU A 117 20.64 0.82 29.99
N PRO A 118 20.33 -0.16 29.13
CA PRO A 118 21.37 -1.00 28.54
C PRO A 118 22.36 -0.17 27.70
N SER A 119 23.66 -0.44 27.83
CA SER A 119 24.71 0.30 27.10
C SER A 119 24.53 0.30 25.59
N TRP A 120 24.01 -0.78 25.01
CA TRP A 120 23.74 -0.88 23.57
C TRP A 120 22.61 0.04 23.09
N MET A 121 21.73 0.49 23.99
CA MET A 121 20.59 1.34 23.65
C MET A 121 21.03 2.78 23.36
N SER A 122 22.20 3.19 23.87
CA SER A 122 22.76 4.53 23.69
C SER A 122 21.72 5.61 24.05
N VAL A 123 21.42 6.54 23.15
CA VAL A 123 20.34 7.51 23.31
C VAL A 123 19.00 6.86 22.96
N CYS A 124 18.22 6.60 23.99
CA CYS A 124 16.90 5.99 23.87
C CYS A 124 15.78 6.97 23.51
N HIS A 125 14.70 6.44 22.97
CA HIS A 125 13.46 7.18 22.72
C HIS A 125 12.86 7.69 24.04
N ASP A 126 12.32 8.90 24.02
CA ASP A 126 11.71 9.61 25.16
C ASP A 126 12.65 9.89 26.33
N CYS A 127 13.96 9.62 26.19
CA CYS A 127 14.90 9.82 27.28
C CYS A 127 15.19 11.29 27.56
N GLU A 128 14.95 12.17 26.59
CA GLU A 128 14.91 13.62 26.83
C GLU A 128 13.80 14.04 27.81
N LEU A 129 12.74 13.24 28.01
CA LEU A 129 11.70 13.55 29.00
C LEU A 129 12.26 13.53 30.43
N TYR A 130 13.25 12.68 30.72
CA TYR A 130 13.94 12.70 32.00
C TYR A 130 14.65 14.03 32.24
N LEU A 131 15.23 14.61 31.17
CA LEU A 131 15.85 15.93 31.22
C LEU A 131 14.79 17.03 31.38
N LEU A 132 13.72 16.98 30.58
CA LEU A 132 12.65 17.98 30.53
C LEU A 132 11.89 18.09 31.86
N PHE A 133 11.60 16.98 32.51
CA PHE A 133 10.84 16.95 33.76
C PHE A 133 11.72 17.02 35.02
N GLY A 134 13.03 17.18 34.86
CA GLY A 134 13.93 17.37 36.01
C GLY A 134 14.09 16.14 36.88
N PHE A 135 14.01 14.93 36.32
CA PHE A 135 14.18 13.68 37.08
C PHE A 135 15.52 13.64 37.86
N PRO A 136 16.66 14.10 37.30
CA PRO A 136 17.92 14.20 38.04
C PRO A 136 17.88 15.09 39.29
N TRP A 137 16.95 16.05 39.35
CA TRP A 137 16.78 16.97 40.48
C TRP A 137 15.70 16.51 41.47
N MET A 138 14.92 15.49 41.09
CA MET A 138 13.74 15.08 41.85
C MET A 138 14.14 14.22 43.05
N PRO A 139 13.61 14.50 44.26
CA PRO A 139 13.79 13.62 45.41
C PRO A 139 13.27 12.20 45.12
N LYS A 140 14.00 11.16 45.55
CA LYS A 140 13.68 9.75 45.30
C LYS A 140 12.23 9.33 45.61
N ARG A 141 11.58 9.97 46.59
CA ARG A 141 10.18 9.71 46.95
C ARG A 141 9.17 10.03 45.84
N PHE A 142 9.48 11.00 44.97
CA PHE A 142 8.62 11.43 43.87
C PHE A 142 8.93 10.72 42.56
N LEU A 143 10.07 10.02 42.47
CA LEU A 143 10.41 9.23 41.30
C LEU A 143 9.53 7.96 41.21
N PRO A 144 9.19 7.52 39.98
CA PRO A 144 8.59 6.21 39.74
C PRO A 144 9.41 5.09 40.38
N PHE A 145 8.74 4.03 40.86
CA PHE A 145 9.39 2.94 41.62
C PHE A 145 10.66 2.39 40.93
N HIS A 146 10.61 2.17 39.62
CA HIS A 146 11.72 1.64 38.83
C HIS A 146 12.92 2.61 38.66
N LEU A 147 12.75 3.90 39.00
CA LEU A 147 13.81 4.92 38.89
C LEU A 147 14.34 5.38 40.26
N ARG A 148 13.78 4.91 41.38
CA ARG A 148 14.20 5.36 42.73
C ARG A 148 15.63 4.95 43.09
N ASN A 149 16.09 3.85 42.52
CA ASN A 149 17.42 3.31 42.74
C ASN A 149 18.45 3.84 41.74
N VAL A 150 18.04 4.68 40.80
CA VAL A 150 18.95 5.28 39.82
C VAL A 150 19.78 6.37 40.46
N SER A 151 21.09 6.32 40.25
CA SER A 151 22.03 7.37 40.61
C SER A 151 22.18 8.34 39.44
N TRP A 152 21.69 9.56 39.61
CA TRP A 152 21.87 10.64 38.65
C TRP A 152 23.21 11.34 38.88
N THR A 153 24.01 11.48 37.82
CA THR A 153 25.30 12.17 37.85
C THR A 153 25.12 13.70 37.86
N ASP A 154 26.18 14.43 38.19
CA ASP A 154 26.15 15.90 38.10
C ASP A 154 26.09 16.40 36.64
N SER A 155 26.56 15.57 35.69
CA SER A 155 26.32 15.80 34.26
C SER A 155 24.83 15.72 33.93
N ASP A 156 24.11 14.70 34.45
CA ASP A 156 22.66 14.56 34.21
C ASP A 156 21.87 15.75 34.76
N LYS A 157 22.23 16.22 35.97
CA LYS A 157 21.64 17.41 36.57
C LYS A 157 21.91 18.66 35.74
N SER A 158 23.13 18.83 35.27
CA SER A 158 23.53 19.99 34.45
C SER A 158 22.82 19.98 33.09
N ALA A 159 22.81 18.84 32.41
CA ALA A 159 22.08 18.62 31.16
C ALA A 159 20.59 18.91 31.32
N SER A 160 19.96 18.37 32.38
CA SER A 160 18.55 18.60 32.67
C SER A 160 18.27 20.08 32.93
N LYS A 161 19.09 20.77 33.73
CA LYS A 161 18.93 22.20 34.01
C LYS A 161 18.99 23.03 32.73
N ILE A 162 19.95 22.76 31.85
CA ILE A 162 20.10 23.47 30.57
C ILE A 162 18.90 23.20 29.67
N PHE A 163 18.52 21.93 29.50
CA PHE A 163 17.41 21.54 28.63
C PHE A 163 16.08 22.16 29.09
N MET A 164 15.75 22.04 30.38
CA MET A 164 14.58 22.71 30.98
C MET A 164 14.58 24.21 30.76
N SER A 165 15.74 24.86 30.91
CA SER A 165 15.86 26.30 30.74
C SER A 165 15.60 26.73 29.30
N MET A 166 16.10 25.98 28.31
CA MET A 166 15.84 26.27 26.88
C MET A 166 14.36 26.12 26.54
N ILE A 167 13.72 25.03 27.00
CA ILE A 167 12.30 24.79 26.74
C ILE A 167 11.42 25.80 27.46
N LYS A 168 11.72 26.14 28.73
CA LYS A 168 11.06 27.22 29.46
C LYS A 168 11.15 28.55 28.72
N LYS A 169 12.35 28.89 28.23
CA LYS A 169 12.59 30.15 27.52
C LYS A 169 11.85 30.23 26.20
N PHE A 170 11.76 29.10 25.48
CA PHE A 170 10.91 28.97 24.31
C PHE A 170 9.43 29.19 24.63
N ALA A 171 8.91 28.59 25.71
CA ALA A 171 7.53 28.78 26.13
C ALA A 171 7.21 30.25 26.48
N GLU A 172 8.14 30.95 27.12
CA GLU A 172 7.98 32.36 27.53
C GLU A 172 8.14 33.35 26.38
N THR A 173 9.12 33.13 25.49
CA THR A 173 9.57 34.15 24.53
C THR A 173 9.55 33.71 23.07
N LYS A 174 9.11 32.49 22.78
CA LYS A 174 9.14 31.86 21.43
C LYS A 174 10.57 31.70 20.87
N ASN A 175 11.59 31.84 21.70
CA ASN A 175 13.00 31.69 21.36
C ASN A 175 13.67 30.84 22.46
N PRO A 176 14.31 29.70 22.13
CA PRO A 176 14.89 28.81 23.14
C PRO A 176 16.26 29.27 23.66
N ASN A 177 16.84 30.32 23.09
CA ASN A 177 18.17 30.80 23.47
C ASN A 177 18.20 31.35 24.91
N LEU A 178 19.19 30.89 25.69
CA LEU A 178 19.42 31.35 27.05
C LEU A 178 19.97 32.78 27.06
N GLN A 179 19.90 33.46 28.21
CA GLN A 179 20.42 34.83 28.33
C GLN A 179 21.91 34.87 27.96
N HIS A 180 22.28 35.85 27.13
CA HIS A 180 23.64 36.04 26.62
C HIS A 180 24.20 34.90 25.75
N GLU A 181 23.35 33.96 25.33
CA GLU A 181 23.68 32.92 24.36
C GLU A 181 22.81 33.09 23.11
N SER A 182 23.39 32.88 21.93
CA SER A 182 22.64 32.82 20.66
C SER A 182 23.07 31.59 19.87
N THR A 183 23.09 30.44 20.54
CA THR A 183 23.59 29.19 19.98
C THR A 183 22.54 28.47 19.14
N TRP A 184 21.27 28.51 19.50
CA TRP A 184 20.20 27.79 18.82
C TRP A 184 19.57 28.64 17.70
N VAL A 185 20.10 28.47 16.49
CA VAL A 185 19.61 29.16 15.29
C VAL A 185 18.31 28.51 14.79
N ASN A 186 17.43 29.30 14.20
CA ASN A 186 16.18 28.81 13.62
C ASN A 186 16.45 27.88 12.42
N TYR A 187 15.62 26.85 12.30
CA TYR A 187 15.55 25.98 11.13
C TYR A 187 14.92 26.75 9.97
N GLY A 188 15.75 27.11 8.99
CA GLY A 188 15.31 27.79 7.77
C GLY A 188 15.00 26.82 6.61
N PRO A 189 14.21 27.23 5.60
CA PRO A 189 13.81 26.36 4.48
C PRO A 189 14.95 25.90 3.56
N ARG A 190 16.10 26.59 3.62
CA ARG A 190 17.32 26.24 2.88
C ARG A 190 18.46 25.82 3.79
N ASP A 191 18.47 26.37 4.99
CA ASP A 191 19.59 26.20 5.90
C ASP A 191 19.50 24.96 6.77
N HIS A 192 18.29 24.48 7.08
CA HIS A 192 18.07 23.23 7.82
C HIS A 192 18.95 23.08 9.07
N TYR A 193 19.14 24.18 9.81
CA TYR A 193 19.95 24.20 11.02
C TYR A 193 19.28 23.43 12.15
N TYR A 194 20.07 22.69 12.92
CA TYR A 194 19.62 22.02 14.13
C TYR A 194 20.66 22.14 15.24
N LEU A 195 20.19 22.11 16.48
CA LEU A 195 21.04 22.05 17.67
C LEU A 195 21.38 20.59 17.99
N LEU A 196 22.65 20.22 17.98
CA LEU A 196 23.11 18.97 18.57
C LEU A 196 23.28 19.17 20.08
N PHE A 197 22.39 18.54 20.85
CA PHE A 197 22.39 18.63 22.30
C PHE A 197 23.09 17.42 22.92
N ASN A 198 24.23 17.63 23.57
CA ASN A 198 24.95 16.61 24.32
C ASN A 198 25.28 17.12 25.73
N GLY A 199 24.22 17.40 26.50
CA GLY A 199 24.34 17.88 27.87
C GLY A 199 24.83 19.33 27.94
N THR A 200 26.03 19.54 28.47
CA THR A 200 26.65 20.88 28.54
C THR A 200 27.16 21.34 27.17
N TYR A 201 27.56 20.39 26.32
CA TYR A 201 28.05 20.68 24.98
C TYR A 201 26.88 20.79 24.00
N ARG A 202 26.83 21.93 23.31
CA ARG A 202 25.80 22.28 22.34
C ARG A 202 26.46 22.85 21.11
N THR A 203 26.26 22.23 19.95
CA THR A 203 26.82 22.68 18.68
C THR A 203 25.74 22.77 17.62
N MET A 204 25.94 23.65 16.64
CA MET A 204 25.03 23.74 15.50
C MET A 204 25.48 22.79 14.40
N GLY A 205 24.53 22.03 13.88
CA GLY A 205 24.68 21.24 12.68
C GLY A 205 23.76 21.73 11.57
N LYS A 206 24.00 21.24 10.36
CA LYS A 206 23.20 21.52 9.16
C LYS A 206 22.72 20.20 8.55
N SER A 207 21.47 20.16 8.09
CA SER A 207 20.93 19.05 7.30
C SER A 207 21.16 17.66 7.93
N TYR A 208 20.64 17.48 9.15
CA TYR A 208 20.81 16.22 9.90
C TYR A 208 20.35 15.02 9.07
N GLU A 209 21.30 14.13 8.76
CA GLU A 209 21.04 12.83 8.13
C GLU A 209 20.21 12.92 6.83
N TRP A 210 20.47 13.97 6.06
CA TRP A 210 19.71 14.36 4.87
C TRP A 210 19.54 13.24 3.84
N GLU A 211 20.54 12.36 3.66
CA GLU A 211 20.46 11.23 2.73
C GLU A 211 19.34 10.27 3.10
N ARG A 212 19.24 9.93 4.39
CA ARG A 212 18.23 8.99 4.90
C ARG A 212 16.87 9.64 5.02
N VAL A 213 16.83 10.92 5.40
CA VAL A 213 15.61 11.71 5.35
C VAL A 213 15.07 11.76 3.91
N ALA A 214 15.94 11.99 2.93
CA ALA A 214 15.54 12.03 1.52
C ALA A 214 15.11 10.66 0.98
N PHE A 215 15.79 9.60 1.42
CA PHE A 215 15.39 8.23 1.11
C PHE A 215 13.93 7.96 1.52
N TRP A 216 13.57 8.26 2.77
CA TRP A 216 12.22 8.00 3.28
C TRP A 216 11.16 8.97 2.73
N ASN A 217 11.48 10.26 2.62
CA ASN A 217 10.49 11.29 2.24
C ASN A 217 10.33 11.48 0.73
N TYR A 218 11.29 11.05 -0.09
CA TYR A 218 11.24 11.22 -1.55
C TYR A 218 11.39 9.90 -2.30
N TYR A 219 12.48 9.17 -2.04
CA TYR A 219 12.83 8.02 -2.88
C TYR A 219 11.84 6.86 -2.76
N ILE A 220 11.43 6.51 -1.54
CA ILE A 220 10.51 5.39 -1.30
C ILE A 220 9.16 5.61 -1.97
N ASP A 221 8.58 6.81 -1.81
CA ASP A 221 7.27 7.13 -2.40
C ASP A 221 7.34 7.20 -3.94
N GLN A 222 8.44 7.70 -4.50
CA GLN A 222 8.68 7.66 -5.94
C GLN A 222 8.81 6.22 -6.45
N LEU A 223 9.59 5.39 -5.74
CA LEU A 223 9.83 3.98 -6.11
C LEU A 223 8.54 3.16 -6.10
N ALA A 224 7.69 3.39 -5.10
CA ALA A 224 6.34 2.81 -5.02
C ALA A 224 5.40 3.33 -6.13
N SER A 225 5.63 4.53 -6.66
CA SER A 225 4.76 5.13 -7.69
C SER A 225 5.12 4.73 -9.11
N TYR A 226 6.36 4.31 -9.38
CA TYR A 226 6.78 3.88 -10.71
C TYR A 226 6.11 2.56 -11.11
N MET A 227 5.50 2.53 -12.29
CA MET A 227 5.04 1.28 -12.89
C MET A 227 6.24 0.42 -13.28
N THR A 228 6.26 -0.83 -12.85
CA THR A 228 7.26 -1.81 -13.30
C THR A 228 7.12 -1.98 -14.81
N THR A 229 8.09 -1.47 -15.58
CA THR A 229 8.09 -1.58 -17.04
C THR A 229 8.34 -3.01 -17.52
N THR A 230 8.88 -3.86 -16.63
CA THR A 230 9.15 -5.27 -16.89
C THR A 230 8.45 -6.12 -15.83
N PHE A 231 7.52 -6.97 -16.26
CA PHE A 231 6.90 -7.96 -15.37
C PHE A 231 7.88 -9.12 -15.12
N SER A 232 7.79 -9.75 -13.95
CA SER A 232 8.52 -11.00 -13.69
C SER A 232 8.20 -12.06 -14.77
N PRO A 233 9.18 -12.90 -15.19
CA PRO A 233 8.95 -13.94 -16.20
C PRO A 233 7.75 -14.84 -15.88
N THR A 234 7.48 -15.10 -14.60
CA THR A 234 6.33 -15.89 -14.14
C THR A 234 5.00 -15.19 -14.41
N VAL A 235 4.93 -13.89 -14.15
CA VAL A 235 3.74 -13.07 -14.41
C VAL A 235 3.49 -12.93 -15.92
N ILE A 236 4.55 -12.81 -16.72
CA ILE A 236 4.45 -12.81 -18.18
C ILE A 236 3.89 -14.14 -18.69
N ALA A 237 4.39 -15.27 -18.18
CA ALA A 237 3.90 -16.60 -18.53
C ALA A 237 2.41 -16.76 -18.16
N ILE A 238 2.03 -16.43 -16.92
CA ILE A 238 0.63 -16.49 -16.46
C ILE A 238 -0.27 -15.60 -17.31
N ARG A 239 0.16 -14.36 -17.62
CA ARG A 239 -0.62 -13.43 -18.43
C ARG A 239 -0.82 -13.97 -19.85
N ARG A 240 0.21 -14.58 -20.42
CA ARG A 240 0.15 -15.20 -21.76
C ARG A 240 -0.84 -16.35 -21.78
N GLU A 241 -0.79 -17.26 -20.80
CA GLU A 241 -1.77 -18.34 -20.64
C GLU A 241 -3.20 -17.79 -20.46
N LEU A 242 -3.37 -16.75 -19.64
CA LEU A 242 -4.67 -16.14 -19.40
C LEU A 242 -5.26 -15.49 -20.68
N VAL A 243 -4.42 -14.89 -21.52
CA VAL A 243 -4.84 -14.34 -22.82
C VAL A 243 -5.26 -15.46 -23.76
N TYR A 244 -4.50 -16.55 -23.85
CA TYR A 244 -4.88 -17.70 -24.67
C TYR A 244 -6.17 -18.35 -24.19
N TYR A 245 -6.36 -18.49 -22.88
CA TYR A 245 -7.60 -19.02 -22.30
C TYR A 245 -8.81 -18.13 -22.59
N ARG A 246 -8.68 -16.80 -22.42
CA ARG A 246 -9.76 -15.85 -22.75
C ARG A 246 -10.08 -15.86 -24.25
N ALA A 247 -9.07 -15.94 -25.10
CA ALA A 247 -9.25 -16.02 -26.55
C ALA A 247 -9.93 -17.33 -26.97
N SER A 248 -9.52 -18.48 -26.41
CA SER A 248 -10.11 -19.77 -26.74
C SER A 248 -11.57 -19.85 -26.30
N LEU A 249 -11.91 -19.39 -25.08
CA LEU A 249 -13.30 -19.29 -24.62
C LEU A 249 -14.14 -18.38 -25.54
N GLY A 250 -13.58 -17.25 -26.00
CA GLY A 250 -14.24 -16.38 -26.97
C GLY A 250 -14.51 -17.09 -28.30
N ILE A 251 -13.54 -17.85 -28.81
CA ILE A 251 -13.70 -18.59 -30.08
C ILE A 251 -14.73 -19.71 -29.93
N PHE A 252 -14.69 -20.50 -28.85
CA PHE A 252 -15.68 -21.56 -28.61
C PHE A 252 -17.09 -21.02 -28.41
N SER A 253 -17.24 -19.87 -27.74
CA SER A 253 -18.56 -19.23 -27.60
C SER A 253 -19.11 -18.72 -28.93
N ILE A 254 -18.27 -18.19 -29.83
CA ILE A 254 -18.68 -17.83 -31.19
C ILE A 254 -19.06 -19.07 -32.02
N LEU A 255 -18.23 -20.12 -32.00
CA LEU A 255 -18.49 -21.35 -32.76
C LEU A 255 -19.78 -22.05 -32.30
N SER A 256 -20.03 -22.11 -30.99
CA SER A 256 -21.26 -22.69 -30.45
C SER A 256 -22.49 -21.88 -30.82
N ALA A 257 -22.44 -20.53 -30.78
CA ALA A 257 -23.52 -19.68 -31.25
C ALA A 257 -23.82 -19.90 -32.74
N LEU A 258 -22.77 -20.04 -33.57
CA LEU A 258 -22.90 -20.27 -35.01
C LEU A 258 -23.51 -21.65 -35.30
N LEU A 259 -23.11 -22.69 -34.55
CA LEU A 259 -23.72 -24.02 -34.60
C LEU A 259 -25.20 -23.99 -34.25
N ILE A 260 -25.60 -23.24 -33.22
CA ILE A 260 -27.01 -23.10 -32.81
C ILE A 260 -27.83 -22.42 -33.91
N VAL A 261 -27.30 -21.38 -34.55
CA VAL A 261 -27.97 -20.69 -35.66
C VAL A 261 -28.12 -21.63 -36.87
N VAL A 262 -27.08 -22.38 -37.22
CA VAL A 262 -27.13 -23.36 -38.32
C VAL A 262 -28.11 -24.49 -38.01
N ALA A 263 -28.11 -25.03 -36.80
CA ALA A 263 -29.08 -26.05 -36.38
C ALA A 263 -30.52 -25.51 -36.40
N GLY A 264 -30.73 -24.27 -35.95
CA GLY A 264 -32.04 -23.61 -35.97
C GLY A 264 -32.56 -23.39 -37.38
N THR A 265 -31.71 -22.94 -38.30
CA THR A 265 -32.08 -22.76 -39.73
C THR A 265 -32.36 -24.10 -40.41
N LEU A 266 -31.56 -25.14 -40.16
CA LEU A 266 -31.83 -26.50 -40.65
C LEU A 266 -33.15 -27.05 -40.11
N ALA A 267 -33.42 -26.90 -38.82
CA ALA A 267 -34.68 -27.32 -38.21
C ALA A 267 -35.88 -26.60 -38.84
N TYR A 268 -35.75 -25.29 -39.09
CA TYR A 268 -36.76 -24.50 -39.80
C TYR A 268 -37.03 -25.05 -41.22
N PHE A 269 -35.98 -25.31 -42.00
CA PHE A 269 -36.13 -25.85 -43.35
C PHE A 269 -36.73 -27.27 -43.37
N LEU A 270 -36.38 -28.12 -42.41
CA LEU A 270 -36.96 -29.46 -42.27
C LEU A 270 -38.44 -29.39 -41.87
N PHE A 271 -38.81 -28.47 -40.98
CA PHE A 271 -40.20 -28.24 -40.61
C PHE A 271 -41.04 -27.75 -41.79
N GLU A 272 -40.53 -26.79 -42.57
CA GLU A 272 -41.23 -26.26 -43.74
C GLU A 272 -41.41 -27.33 -44.83
N ARG A 273 -40.39 -28.18 -45.08
CA ARG A 273 -40.51 -29.34 -45.97
C ARG A 273 -41.54 -30.35 -45.48
N GLY A 274 -41.59 -30.62 -44.16
CA GLY A 274 -42.59 -31.49 -43.55
C GLY A 274 -44.01 -30.95 -43.71
N LYS A 275 -44.21 -29.63 -43.49
CA LYS A 275 -45.50 -28.95 -43.70
C LYS A 275 -45.93 -29.04 -45.17
N ARG A 276 -45.04 -28.77 -46.12
CA ARG A 276 -45.33 -28.89 -47.57
C ARG A 276 -45.71 -30.31 -47.97
N ARG A 277 -45.02 -31.34 -47.46
CA ARG A 277 -45.37 -32.75 -47.73
C ARG A 277 -46.75 -33.12 -47.18
N ARG A 278 -47.11 -32.67 -45.98
CA ARG A 278 -48.44 -32.91 -45.40
C ARG A 278 -49.55 -32.19 -46.18
N LEU A 279 -49.30 -30.97 -46.64
CA LEU A 279 -50.24 -30.22 -47.49
C LEU A 279 -50.44 -30.90 -48.85
N LEU A 280 -49.37 -31.40 -49.48
CA LEU A 280 -49.45 -32.13 -50.74
C LEU A 280 -50.15 -33.49 -50.58
N ALA A 281 -49.92 -34.22 -49.48
CA ALA A 281 -50.65 -35.46 -49.18
C ALA A 281 -52.13 -35.22 -48.88
N ALA A 282 -52.48 -34.12 -48.22
CA ALA A 282 -53.87 -33.72 -48.03
C ALA A 282 -54.55 -33.35 -49.36
N ALA A 283 -53.81 -32.69 -50.27
CA ALA A 283 -54.30 -32.36 -51.61
C ALA A 283 -54.50 -33.61 -52.47
N SER A 284 -53.61 -34.60 -52.42
CA SER A 284 -53.77 -35.86 -53.17
C SER A 284 -54.96 -36.70 -52.69
N VAL A 285 -55.20 -36.74 -51.37
CA VAL A 285 -56.38 -37.40 -50.80
C VAL A 285 -57.68 -36.66 -51.18
N ALA A 286 -57.64 -35.33 -51.26
CA ALA A 286 -58.76 -34.52 -51.74
C ALA A 286 -59.04 -34.74 -53.25
N THR A 287 -58.01 -34.98 -54.08
CA THR A 287 -58.20 -35.31 -55.49
C THR A 287 -58.73 -36.72 -55.71
N ASP A 288 -58.28 -37.72 -54.93
CA ASP A 288 -58.78 -39.09 -55.03
C ASP A 288 -60.26 -39.20 -54.61
N SER A 289 -60.66 -38.43 -53.59
CA SER A 289 -62.08 -38.33 -53.18
C SER A 289 -62.95 -37.64 -54.25
N LEU A 290 -62.45 -36.60 -54.93
CA LEU A 290 -63.16 -35.97 -56.05
C LEU A 290 -63.26 -36.89 -57.28
N GLN A 291 -62.24 -37.70 -57.57
CA GLN A 291 -62.27 -38.67 -58.67
C GLN A 291 -63.26 -39.82 -58.40
N SER A 292 -63.43 -40.22 -57.14
CA SER A 292 -64.47 -41.19 -56.73
C SER A 292 -65.90 -40.61 -56.78
N ALA A 293 -66.06 -39.29 -56.66
CA ALA A 293 -67.36 -38.62 -56.80
C ALA A 293 -67.77 -38.42 -58.28
N PHE A 294 -66.82 -38.29 -59.20
CA PHE A 294 -67.08 -38.10 -60.63
C PHE A 294 -67.38 -39.39 -61.43
N SER A 295 -67.19 -40.58 -60.85
CA SER A 295 -67.52 -41.85 -61.53
C SER A 295 -68.99 -42.28 -61.38
N PHE A 296 -69.83 -41.51 -60.68
CA PHE A 296 -71.21 -41.91 -60.35
C PHE A 296 -72.32 -41.23 -61.17
N ASP A 297 -72.03 -40.30 -62.10
CA ASP A 297 -73.10 -39.63 -62.85
C ASP A 297 -72.86 -39.66 -64.37
N SER A 298 -73.39 -40.71 -65.00
CA SER A 298 -73.57 -40.78 -66.45
C SER A 298 -74.94 -41.37 -66.78
N ARG A 299 -75.99 -40.55 -66.69
CA ARG A 299 -77.25 -40.70 -67.45
C ARG A 299 -78.12 -39.46 -67.28
N THR A 300 -78.12 -38.55 -68.27
CA THR A 300 -79.32 -38.20 -69.09
C THR A 300 -79.12 -36.92 -69.92
N ASN A 301 -79.08 -37.13 -71.24
CA ASN A 301 -79.85 -36.50 -72.33
C ASN A 301 -80.02 -34.96 -72.52
N PHE A 302 -79.50 -34.52 -73.67
CA PHE A 302 -80.14 -33.77 -74.79
C PHE A 302 -80.56 -32.27 -74.64
N LEU A 303 -79.72 -31.40 -75.28
CA LEU A 303 -80.00 -30.34 -76.29
C LEU A 303 -81.01 -29.19 -76.00
N PRO A 304 -81.01 -28.06 -76.77
CA PRO A 304 -79.89 -27.28 -77.36
C PRO A 304 -80.05 -25.72 -77.29
N LEU A 305 -78.95 -25.02 -77.64
CA LEU A 305 -78.78 -23.72 -78.36
C LEU A 305 -79.68 -22.50 -78.05
N VAL A 306 -79.05 -21.32 -77.85
CA VAL A 306 -79.16 -20.10 -78.71
C VAL A 306 -78.26 -18.95 -78.21
N ASN A 307 -77.59 -18.34 -79.20
CA ASN A 307 -76.84 -17.07 -79.38
C ASN A 307 -76.75 -15.94 -78.32
N TYR A 308 -75.50 -15.41 -78.23
CA TYR A 308 -74.98 -14.02 -78.10
C TYR A 308 -75.96 -12.82 -78.07
N PRO A 309 -75.62 -11.65 -77.45
CA PRO A 309 -74.34 -10.94 -77.63
C PRO A 309 -73.76 -10.09 -76.46
N SER A 310 -72.55 -9.59 -76.74
CA SER A 310 -71.78 -8.44 -76.20
C SER A 310 -72.42 -7.48 -75.17
N SER A 311 -71.64 -7.05 -74.17
CA SER A 311 -71.08 -5.67 -74.12
C SER A 311 -70.37 -5.32 -72.80
N THR A 312 -69.16 -4.77 -72.92
CA THR A 312 -68.65 -3.56 -72.21
C THR A 312 -68.56 -3.47 -70.67
N ALA A 313 -67.30 -3.29 -70.25
CA ALA A 313 -66.76 -2.08 -69.59
C ALA A 313 -66.79 -1.90 -68.06
N CYS A 314 -65.77 -1.14 -67.65
CA CYS A 314 -65.49 -0.50 -66.37
C CYS A 314 -65.02 -1.43 -65.24
N GLY A 315 -63.86 -1.23 -64.60
CA GLY A 315 -62.93 -0.11 -64.60
C GLY A 315 -62.74 0.42 -63.18
N LYS A 316 -61.46 0.45 -62.74
CA LYS A 316 -60.87 1.27 -61.66
C LYS A 316 -61.40 0.97 -60.24
N LYS A 317 -60.57 0.95 -59.20
CA LYS A 317 -59.34 1.70 -58.93
C LYS A 317 -58.55 0.97 -57.85
#